data_AF-A0A945BV47-F1
#
_entry.id   AF-A0A945BV47-F1
#
_cell.length_a   1.000
_cell.length_b   1.000
_cell.length_c   1.000
_cell.angle_alpha   90.00
_cell.angle_beta   90.00
_cell.angle_gamma   90.00
#
_symmetry.space_group_name_H-M   'P 1'
#
loop_
_entity.id
_entity.type
_entity.pdbx_description
1 polymer ?
#
loop_
_entity_poly.entity_id
_entity_poly.type
_entity_poly.pdbx_seq_one_letter_code
_entity_poly.pdbx_strand_id
1 'polypeptide(L)'
;AAELASQEMMAEIQEEMARQAALEAFLQKLADEKAAAAASTAAYQDSLLDAEFAALEAQIKAEADAAEMMAEIEREMALADFLQKLADEKAAAAASTAAYQAKLAYDMRVTKIMDDLIVQLDELGIVDDYKSTIKDELIKEATEKLEDEKFIGTISGEIVTVAIHDFCKVNLGLSDSNIALFKKALEGGYLGNVGPQVTNGTEFSSNRWHDYIECVGSKRI
;
A
#
# COMPACT_ATOMS: atom_id res chain seq x y z
N ALA A 1 75.71 85.43 -32.45
CA ALA A 1 74.49 85.06 -33.19
C ALA A 1 74.53 83.60 -33.63
N ALA A 2 75.49 83.19 -34.49
CA ALA A 2 75.59 81.80 -34.96
C ALA A 2 75.86 80.76 -33.84
N GLU A 3 76.70 81.11 -32.86
CA GLU A 3 77.08 80.20 -31.77
C GLU A 3 75.95 79.97 -30.74
N LEU A 4 75.09 80.97 -30.53
CA LEU A 4 73.87 80.85 -29.72
C LEU A 4 72.83 79.94 -30.40
N ALA A 5 72.63 80.10 -31.71
CA ALA A 5 71.72 79.26 -32.47
C ALA A 5 72.16 77.77 -32.48
N SER A 6 73.47 77.50 -32.51
CA SER A 6 73.98 76.13 -32.36
C SER A 6 73.81 75.53 -30.97
N GLN A 7 73.84 76.37 -29.91
CA GLN A 7 73.63 75.91 -28.53
C GLN A 7 72.15 75.61 -28.25
N GLU A 8 71.24 76.44 -28.75
CA GLU A 8 69.79 76.20 -28.65
C GLU A 8 69.38 74.90 -29.37
N MET A 9 69.89 74.66 -30.58
CA MET A 9 69.63 73.42 -31.32
C MET A 9 70.15 72.17 -30.58
N MET A 10 71.33 72.24 -29.95
CA MET A 10 71.87 71.14 -29.13
C MET A 10 71.02 70.89 -27.87
N ALA A 11 70.49 71.94 -27.25
CA ALA A 11 69.62 71.82 -26.08
C ALA A 11 68.25 71.21 -26.45
N GLU A 12 67.65 71.60 -27.57
CA GLU A 12 66.42 70.98 -28.09
C GLU A 12 66.60 69.50 -28.41
N ILE A 13 67.71 69.12 -29.04
CA ILE A 13 68.01 67.71 -29.35
C ILE A 13 68.11 66.89 -28.06
N GLN A 14 68.75 67.41 -27.01
CA GLN A 14 68.83 66.73 -25.72
C GLN A 14 67.46 66.58 -25.05
N GLU A 15 66.60 67.60 -25.15
CA GLU A 15 65.24 67.53 -24.63
C GLU A 15 64.37 66.53 -25.41
N GLU A 16 64.51 66.49 -26.74
CA GLU A 16 63.79 65.54 -27.59
C GLU A 16 64.23 64.09 -27.32
N MET A 17 65.53 63.84 -27.15
CA MET A 17 66.04 62.53 -26.73
C MET A 17 65.50 62.12 -25.35
N ALA A 18 65.40 63.06 -24.40
CA ALA A 18 64.82 62.79 -23.09
C ALA A 18 63.31 62.48 -23.19
N ARG A 19 62.57 63.18 -24.06
CA ARG A 19 61.16 62.88 -24.34
C ARG A 19 60.98 61.52 -25.00
N GLN A 20 61.85 61.16 -25.94
CA GLN A 20 61.83 59.86 -26.59
C GLN A 20 62.08 58.73 -25.59
N ALA A 21 63.10 58.88 -24.72
CA ALA A 21 63.37 57.91 -23.66
C ALA A 21 62.19 57.80 -22.66
N ALA A 22 61.54 58.91 -22.31
CA ALA A 22 60.35 58.91 -21.46
C ALA A 22 59.15 58.21 -22.13
N LEU A 23 58.94 58.41 -23.43
CA LEU A 23 57.90 57.75 -24.20
C LEU A 23 58.12 56.24 -24.28
N GLU A 24 59.35 55.81 -24.57
CA GLU A 24 59.72 54.39 -24.61
C GLU A 24 59.51 53.72 -23.25
N ALA A 25 59.93 54.37 -22.16
CA ALA A 25 59.68 53.88 -20.80
C ALA A 25 58.17 53.78 -20.48
N PHE A 26 57.36 54.74 -20.94
CA PHE A 26 55.91 54.70 -20.77
C PHE A 26 55.24 53.57 -21.57
N LEU A 27 55.62 53.39 -22.84
CA LEU A 27 55.10 52.30 -23.68
C LEU A 27 55.47 50.93 -23.12
N GLN A 28 56.69 50.78 -22.60
CA GLN A 28 57.10 49.57 -21.91
C GLN A 28 56.23 49.31 -20.68
N LYS A 29 56.03 50.32 -19.82
CA LYS A 29 55.17 50.21 -18.64
C LYS A 29 53.73 49.85 -19.01
N LEU A 30 53.20 50.41 -20.09
CA LEU A 30 51.85 50.10 -20.59
C LEU A 30 51.76 48.65 -21.08
N ALA A 31 52.78 48.15 -21.79
CA ALA A 31 52.84 46.76 -22.21
C ALA A 31 52.88 45.81 -20.99
N ASP A 32 53.70 46.13 -19.98
CA ASP A 32 53.82 45.35 -18.75
C ASP A 32 52.50 45.34 -17.96
N GLU A 33 51.85 46.49 -17.79
CA GLU A 33 50.55 46.57 -17.11
C GLU A 33 49.45 45.83 -17.88
N LYS A 34 49.45 45.89 -19.22
CA LYS A 34 48.49 45.14 -20.04
C LYS A 34 48.70 43.63 -19.90
N ALA A 35 49.94 43.16 -19.87
CA ALA A 35 50.26 41.76 -19.64
C ALA A 35 49.84 41.31 -18.22
N ALA A 36 50.10 42.13 -17.21
CA ALA A 36 49.69 41.86 -15.83
C ALA A 36 48.15 41.82 -15.68
N ALA A 37 47.43 42.76 -16.31
CA ALA A 37 45.97 42.78 -16.31
C ALA A 37 45.37 41.55 -17.00
N ALA A 38 45.96 41.12 -18.13
CA ALA A 38 45.55 39.90 -18.83
C ALA A 38 45.79 38.66 -17.96
N ALA A 39 46.95 38.55 -17.30
CA ALA A 39 47.26 37.45 -16.38
C ALA A 39 46.32 37.43 -15.17
N SER A 40 46.02 38.59 -14.58
CA SER A 40 45.07 38.69 -13.47
C SER A 40 43.65 38.28 -13.88
N THR A 41 43.23 38.65 -15.09
CA THR A 41 41.91 38.26 -15.60
C THR A 41 41.84 36.76 -15.85
N ALA A 42 42.89 36.17 -16.43
CA ALA A 42 42.97 34.72 -16.64
C ALA A 42 42.93 33.96 -15.32
N ALA A 43 43.72 34.38 -14.32
CA ALA A 43 43.72 33.75 -13.00
C ALA A 43 42.36 33.86 -12.28
N TYR A 44 41.67 35.00 -12.43
CA TYR A 44 40.32 35.17 -11.89
C TYR A 44 39.30 34.25 -12.57
N GLN A 45 39.36 34.12 -13.89
CA GLN A 45 38.47 33.23 -14.64
C GLN A 45 38.73 31.76 -14.29
N ASP A 46 39.98 31.36 -14.15
CA ASP A 46 40.36 30.01 -13.74
C ASP A 46 39.82 29.67 -12.35
N SER A 47 40.02 30.56 -11.38
CA SER A 47 39.47 30.42 -10.03
C SER A 47 37.93 30.38 -10.01
N LEU A 48 37.27 31.11 -10.90
CA LEU A 48 35.80 31.11 -11.00
C LEU A 48 35.31 29.77 -11.54
N LEU A 49 35.97 29.23 -12.57
CA LEU A 49 35.63 27.92 -13.14
C LEU A 49 35.82 26.81 -12.10
N ASP A 50 36.94 26.82 -11.36
CA ASP A 50 37.18 25.84 -10.29
C ASP A 50 36.06 25.87 -9.22
N ALA A 51 35.62 27.07 -8.83
CA ALA A 51 34.53 27.23 -7.88
C ALA A 51 33.19 26.70 -8.44
N GLU A 52 32.90 26.99 -9.71
CA GLU A 52 31.69 26.49 -10.38
C GLU A 52 31.69 24.96 -10.52
N PHE A 53 32.83 24.36 -10.88
CA PHE A 53 32.94 22.90 -10.97
C PHE A 53 32.78 22.23 -9.60
N ALA A 54 33.40 22.77 -8.55
CA ALA A 54 33.24 22.24 -7.20
C ALA A 54 31.79 22.33 -6.70
N ALA A 55 31.10 23.44 -6.99
CA ALA A 55 29.69 23.61 -6.66
C ALA A 55 28.79 22.62 -7.42
N LEU A 56 29.05 22.42 -8.72
CA LEU A 56 28.31 21.48 -9.55
C LEU A 56 28.52 20.03 -9.10
N GLU A 57 29.76 19.64 -8.79
CA GLU A 57 30.07 18.31 -8.28
C GLU A 57 29.36 18.03 -6.95
N ALA A 58 29.35 19.00 -6.05
CA ALA A 58 28.61 18.90 -4.79
C ALA A 58 27.09 18.78 -5.02
N GLN A 59 26.53 19.52 -5.98
CA GLN A 59 25.12 19.44 -6.33
C GLN A 59 24.75 18.08 -6.93
N ILE A 60 25.55 17.58 -7.88
CA ILE A 60 25.34 16.27 -8.50
C ILE A 60 25.40 15.17 -7.46
N LYS A 61 26.35 15.24 -6.51
CA LYS A 61 26.45 14.29 -5.41
C LYS A 61 25.21 14.31 -4.52
N ALA A 62 24.75 15.50 -4.13
CA ALA A 62 23.53 15.64 -3.32
C ALA A 62 22.29 15.12 -4.05
N GLU A 63 22.19 15.35 -5.36
CA GLU A 63 21.09 14.83 -6.18
C GLU A 63 21.15 13.31 -6.32
N ALA A 64 22.34 12.73 -6.50
CA ALA A 64 22.53 11.28 -6.55
C ALA A 64 22.16 10.61 -5.22
N ASP A 65 22.61 11.16 -4.10
CA ASP A 65 22.29 10.65 -2.76
C ASP A 65 20.77 10.74 -2.48
N ALA A 66 20.12 11.83 -2.91
CA ALA A 66 18.67 11.99 -2.81
C ALA A 66 17.90 11.00 -3.71
N ALA A 67 18.38 10.78 -4.94
CA ALA A 67 17.78 9.84 -5.88
C ALA A 67 17.89 8.38 -5.38
N GLU A 68 19.03 8.01 -4.77
CA GLU A 68 19.22 6.70 -4.15
C GLU A 68 18.22 6.48 -3.00
N MET A 69 18.05 7.49 -2.13
CA MET A 69 17.09 7.43 -1.03
C MET A 69 15.65 7.31 -1.54
N MET A 70 15.25 8.06 -2.56
CA MET A 70 13.90 7.92 -3.16
C MET A 70 13.69 6.52 -3.75
N ALA A 71 14.68 5.98 -4.47
CA ALA A 71 14.60 4.65 -5.05
C ALA A 71 14.51 3.55 -3.98
N GLU A 72 15.13 3.73 -2.82
CA GLU A 72 14.99 2.81 -1.69
C GLU A 72 13.58 2.84 -1.10
N ILE A 73 13.02 4.02 -0.87
CA ILE A 73 11.65 4.18 -0.37
C ILE A 73 10.64 3.52 -1.32
N GLU A 74 10.77 3.72 -2.63
CA GLU A 74 9.89 3.09 -3.61
C GLU A 74 9.97 1.56 -3.57
N ARG A 75 11.17 1.00 -3.38
CA ARG A 75 11.34 -0.46 -3.21
C ARG A 75 10.69 -0.96 -1.93
N GLU A 76 10.85 -0.25 -0.81
CA GLU A 76 10.23 -0.63 0.46
C GLU A 76 8.70 -0.56 0.39
N MET A 77 8.14 0.47 -0.24
CA MET A 77 6.69 0.59 -0.46
C MET A 77 6.17 -0.54 -1.34
N ALA A 78 6.86 -0.86 -2.44
CA ALA A 78 6.47 -1.98 -3.31
C ALA A 78 6.52 -3.33 -2.58
N LEU A 79 7.51 -3.52 -1.70
CA LEU A 79 7.61 -4.72 -0.86
C LEU A 79 6.45 -4.78 0.16
N ALA A 80 6.11 -3.67 0.80
CA ALA A 80 4.99 -3.60 1.73
C ALA A 80 3.66 -3.96 1.05
N ASP A 81 3.40 -3.40 -0.14
CA ASP A 81 2.22 -3.73 -0.94
C ASP A 81 2.18 -5.21 -1.34
N PHE A 82 3.33 -5.79 -1.68
CA PHE A 82 3.43 -7.21 -2.02
C PHE A 82 3.14 -8.11 -0.82
N LEU A 83 3.71 -7.79 0.36
CA LEU A 83 3.47 -8.53 1.59
C LEU A 83 2.00 -8.46 2.02
N GLN A 84 1.35 -7.30 1.83
CA GLN A 84 -0.08 -7.14 2.09
C GLN A 84 -0.91 -8.06 1.18
N LYS A 85 -0.65 -8.03 -0.13
CA LYS A 85 -1.34 -8.93 -1.08
C LYS A 85 -1.15 -10.40 -0.74
N LEU A 86 0.06 -10.80 -0.33
CA LEU A 86 0.31 -12.18 0.12
C LEU A 86 -0.48 -12.54 1.38
N ALA A 87 -0.64 -11.62 2.32
CA ALA A 87 -1.45 -11.84 3.51
C ALA A 87 -2.93 -12.02 3.15
N ASP A 88 -3.46 -11.17 2.26
CA ASP A 88 -4.84 -11.23 1.78
C ASP A 88 -5.11 -12.51 0.99
N GLU A 89 -4.20 -12.90 0.09
CA GLU A 89 -4.31 -14.15 -0.67
C GLU A 89 -4.26 -15.38 0.25
N LYS A 90 -3.39 -15.38 1.26
CA LYS A 90 -3.35 -16.46 2.26
C LYS A 90 -4.63 -16.53 3.08
N ALA A 91 -5.18 -15.39 3.49
CA ALA A 91 -6.45 -15.33 4.20
C ALA A 91 -7.60 -15.85 3.32
N ALA A 92 -7.64 -15.45 2.05
CA ALA A 92 -8.62 -15.93 1.08
C ALA A 92 -8.50 -17.44 0.81
N ALA A 93 -7.27 -17.95 0.67
CA ALA A 93 -7.03 -19.39 0.49
C ALA A 93 -7.43 -20.20 1.73
N ALA A 94 -7.14 -19.69 2.94
CA ALA A 94 -7.58 -20.30 4.19
C ALA A 94 -9.12 -20.31 4.30
N ALA A 95 -9.77 -19.20 3.96
CA ALA A 95 -11.23 -19.10 3.93
C ALA A 95 -11.85 -20.06 2.91
N SER A 96 -11.29 -20.19 1.71
CA SER A 96 -11.73 -21.14 0.68
C SER A 96 -11.58 -22.59 1.15
N THR A 97 -10.45 -22.93 1.78
CA THR A 97 -10.24 -24.26 2.37
C THR A 97 -11.25 -24.53 3.49
N ALA A 98 -11.49 -23.56 4.37
CA ALA A 98 -12.48 -23.68 5.44
C ALA A 98 -13.90 -23.86 4.88
N ALA A 99 -14.28 -23.11 3.84
CA ALA A 99 -15.57 -23.24 3.15
C ALA A 99 -15.75 -24.62 2.48
N TYR A 100 -14.69 -25.15 1.88
CA TYR A 100 -14.72 -26.49 1.30
C TYR A 100 -14.89 -27.59 2.36
N GLN A 101 -14.12 -27.52 3.45
CA GLN A 101 -14.24 -28.46 4.58
C GLN A 101 -15.61 -28.37 5.25
N ALA A 102 -16.14 -27.15 5.36
CA ALA A 102 -17.48 -26.89 5.83
C ALA A 102 -18.53 -27.61 4.97
N LYS A 103 -18.49 -27.40 3.65
CA LYS A 103 -19.41 -28.07 2.72
C LYS A 103 -19.39 -29.58 2.90
N LEU A 104 -18.20 -30.19 2.95
CA LEU A 104 -18.05 -31.63 3.13
C LEU A 104 -18.70 -32.13 4.43
N ALA A 105 -18.51 -31.41 5.54
CA ALA A 105 -19.10 -31.78 6.82
C ALA A 105 -20.63 -31.62 6.83
N TYR A 106 -21.16 -30.62 6.14
CA TYR A 106 -22.60 -30.42 5.98
C TYR A 106 -23.22 -31.54 5.13
N ASP A 107 -22.61 -31.87 3.99
CA ASP A 107 -23.07 -32.96 3.10
C ASP A 107 -23.15 -34.29 3.89
N MET A 108 -22.14 -34.60 4.70
CA MET A 108 -22.16 -35.78 5.58
C MET A 108 -23.30 -35.77 6.61
N ARG A 109 -23.61 -34.60 7.19
CA ARG A 109 -24.74 -34.48 8.14
C ARG A 109 -26.07 -34.70 7.45
N VAL A 110 -26.26 -34.13 6.25
CA VAL A 110 -27.47 -34.32 5.45
C VAL A 110 -27.66 -35.80 5.14
N THR A 111 -26.61 -36.49 4.68
CA THR A 111 -26.69 -37.94 4.43
C THR A 111 -27.10 -38.71 5.68
N LYS A 112 -26.51 -38.40 6.84
CA LYS A 112 -26.85 -39.08 8.10
C LYS A 112 -28.31 -38.83 8.52
N ILE A 113 -28.78 -37.59 8.44
CA ILE A 113 -30.18 -37.26 8.76
C ILE A 113 -31.13 -38.03 7.85
N MET A 114 -30.79 -38.16 6.56
CA MET A 114 -31.59 -38.94 5.62
C MET A 114 -31.61 -40.43 5.99
N ASP A 115 -30.47 -41.01 6.37
CA ASP A 115 -30.40 -42.41 6.83
C ASP A 115 -31.22 -42.62 8.11
N ASP A 116 -31.15 -41.70 9.07
CA ASP A 116 -31.95 -41.75 10.31
C ASP A 116 -33.46 -41.62 10.01
N LEU A 117 -33.84 -40.75 9.07
CA LEU A 117 -35.24 -40.56 8.66
C LEU A 117 -35.80 -41.82 7.97
N ILE A 118 -34.98 -42.50 7.17
CA ILE A 118 -35.31 -43.78 6.53
C ILE A 118 -35.63 -44.86 7.58
N VAL A 119 -34.84 -44.92 8.66
CA VAL A 119 -35.08 -45.86 9.77
C VAL A 119 -36.40 -45.53 10.49
N GLN A 120 -36.69 -44.24 10.73
CA GLN A 120 -37.95 -43.84 11.34
C GLN A 120 -39.18 -44.16 10.47
N LEU A 121 -39.03 -44.01 9.15
CA LEU A 121 -40.09 -44.36 8.19
C LEU A 121 -40.35 -45.88 8.18
N ASP A 122 -39.33 -46.71 8.37
CA ASP A 122 -39.47 -48.17 8.55
C ASP A 122 -40.24 -48.52 9.82
N GLU A 123 -39.94 -47.84 10.93
CA GLU A 123 -40.64 -48.06 12.21
C GLU A 123 -42.13 -47.67 12.14
N LEU A 124 -42.49 -46.69 11.29
CA LEU A 124 -43.87 -46.27 11.05
C LEU A 124 -44.63 -47.16 10.04
N GLY A 125 -43.99 -48.19 9.48
CA GLY A 125 -44.63 -49.18 8.61
C GLY A 125 -45.08 -48.63 7.24
N ILE A 126 -44.40 -47.60 6.73
CA ILE A 126 -44.65 -47.08 5.38
C ILE A 126 -44.19 -48.10 4.33
N VAL A 127 -45.02 -48.35 3.31
CA VAL A 127 -44.75 -49.33 2.25
C VAL A 127 -43.52 -48.92 1.42
N ASP A 128 -42.64 -49.89 1.13
CA ASP A 128 -41.31 -49.67 0.50
C ASP A 128 -41.34 -48.80 -0.78
N ASP A 129 -42.37 -48.91 -1.61
CA ASP A 129 -42.51 -48.14 -2.85
C ASP A 129 -42.64 -46.62 -2.62
N TYR A 130 -43.33 -46.22 -1.55
CA TYR A 130 -43.43 -44.80 -1.17
C TYR A 130 -42.12 -44.31 -0.56
N LYS A 131 -41.40 -45.17 0.16
CA LYS A 131 -40.14 -44.86 0.84
C LYS A 131 -39.00 -44.52 -0.14
N SER A 132 -38.86 -45.27 -1.22
CA SER A 132 -37.84 -45.01 -2.26
C SER A 132 -38.12 -43.69 -2.99
N THR A 133 -39.38 -43.44 -3.35
CA THR A 133 -39.77 -42.24 -4.09
C THR A 133 -39.58 -40.98 -3.24
N ILE A 134 -39.97 -41.03 -1.96
CA ILE A 134 -39.76 -39.94 -0.99
C ILE A 134 -38.26 -39.69 -0.76
N LYS A 135 -37.44 -40.75 -0.67
CA LYS A 135 -35.99 -40.64 -0.51
C LYS A 135 -35.36 -39.92 -1.71
N ASP A 136 -35.68 -40.31 -2.94
CA ASP A 136 -35.07 -39.74 -4.14
C ASP A 136 -35.52 -38.29 -4.40
N GLU A 137 -36.80 -37.97 -4.15
CA GLU A 137 -37.29 -36.59 -4.20
C GLU A 137 -36.67 -35.71 -3.12
N LEU A 138 -36.58 -36.19 -1.87
CA LEU A 138 -35.95 -35.43 -0.78
C LEU A 138 -34.45 -35.24 -0.99
N ILE A 139 -33.74 -36.23 -1.53
CA ILE A 139 -32.32 -36.09 -1.89
C ILE A 139 -32.17 -35.03 -2.96
N LYS A 140 -33.00 -35.07 -4.01
CA LYS A 140 -32.95 -34.07 -5.08
C LYS A 140 -33.28 -32.67 -4.58
N GLU A 141 -34.36 -32.52 -3.79
CA GLU A 141 -34.77 -31.24 -3.24
C GLU A 141 -33.75 -30.69 -2.23
N ALA A 142 -33.17 -31.54 -1.39
CA ALA A 142 -32.11 -31.16 -0.47
C ALA A 142 -30.82 -30.77 -1.21
N THR A 143 -30.49 -31.45 -2.31
CA THR A 143 -29.30 -31.15 -3.14
C THR A 143 -29.49 -29.87 -3.96
N GLU A 144 -30.68 -29.63 -4.53
CA GLU A 144 -31.01 -28.37 -5.22
C GLU A 144 -31.02 -27.18 -4.24
N LYS A 145 -31.61 -27.33 -3.04
CA LYS A 145 -31.52 -26.31 -1.98
C LYS A 145 -30.08 -26.07 -1.49
N LEU A 146 -29.21 -27.06 -1.62
CA LEU A 146 -27.78 -26.97 -1.26
C LEU A 146 -26.98 -26.06 -2.21
N GLU A 147 -27.38 -26.00 -3.49
CA GLU A 147 -26.77 -25.09 -4.46
C GLU A 147 -27.24 -23.64 -4.25
N ASP A 148 -28.45 -23.45 -3.71
CA ASP A 148 -29.06 -22.14 -3.45
C ASP A 148 -28.74 -21.55 -2.07
N GLU A 149 -28.35 -22.36 -1.07
CA GLU A 149 -27.95 -21.86 0.25
C GLU A 149 -26.57 -21.18 0.18
N LYS A 150 -26.58 -19.87 -0.02
CA LYS A 150 -25.39 -19.02 0.03
C LYS A 150 -24.68 -19.16 1.39
N PHE A 151 -23.44 -19.64 1.35
CA PHE A 151 -22.56 -19.72 2.51
C PHE A 151 -22.15 -18.30 2.95
N ILE A 152 -22.40 -17.94 4.22
CA ILE A 152 -22.06 -16.61 4.77
C ILE A 152 -20.65 -16.62 5.37
N GLY A 153 -20.19 -17.76 5.89
CA GLY A 153 -18.86 -17.88 6.49
C GLY A 153 -18.81 -18.92 7.60
N THR A 154 -17.68 -18.97 8.31
CA THR A 154 -17.55 -19.74 9.56
C THR A 154 -17.46 -18.78 10.74
N ILE A 155 -18.19 -19.07 11.81
CA ILE A 155 -18.16 -18.33 13.08
C ILE A 155 -17.83 -19.33 14.18
N SER A 156 -16.75 -19.11 14.93
CA SER A 156 -16.31 -20.03 16.00
C SER A 156 -16.08 -21.48 15.54
N GLY A 157 -15.73 -21.69 14.25
CA GLY A 157 -15.57 -23.02 13.66
C GLY A 157 -16.87 -23.69 13.19
N GLU A 158 -18.02 -23.00 13.34
CA GLU A 158 -19.32 -23.48 12.88
C GLU A 158 -19.72 -22.83 11.56
N ILE A 159 -20.34 -23.63 10.69
CA ILE A 159 -20.76 -23.24 9.34
C ILE A 159 -22.05 -22.44 9.47
N VAL A 160 -22.04 -21.21 8.96
CA VAL A 160 -23.24 -20.37 8.94
C VAL A 160 -23.71 -20.19 7.50
N THR A 161 -24.88 -20.74 7.18
CA THR A 161 -25.58 -20.55 5.91
C THR A 161 -26.55 -19.36 6.00
N VAL A 162 -27.01 -18.82 4.86
CA VAL A 162 -28.08 -17.81 4.83
C VAL A 162 -29.30 -18.28 5.62
N ALA A 163 -29.69 -19.55 5.51
CA ALA A 163 -30.83 -20.08 6.24
C ALA A 163 -30.63 -20.08 7.76
N ILE A 164 -29.45 -20.48 8.25
CA ILE A 164 -29.12 -20.44 9.68
C ILE A 164 -29.06 -18.99 10.18
N HIS A 165 -28.48 -18.09 9.39
CA HIS A 165 -28.42 -16.66 9.72
C HIS A 165 -29.81 -16.02 9.78
N ASP A 166 -30.68 -16.30 8.81
CA ASP A 166 -32.05 -15.76 8.77
C ASP A 166 -32.92 -16.37 9.87
N PHE A 167 -32.74 -17.65 10.19
CA PHE A 167 -33.39 -18.29 11.33
C PHE A 167 -32.99 -17.62 12.65
N CYS A 168 -31.69 -17.44 12.90
CA CYS A 168 -31.20 -16.81 14.12
C CYS A 168 -31.52 -15.31 14.19
N LYS A 169 -31.54 -14.62 13.05
CA LYS A 169 -32.05 -13.23 12.94
C LYS A 169 -33.45 -13.12 13.51
N VAL A 170 -34.37 -13.95 13.03
CA VAL A 170 -35.79 -13.89 13.40
C VAL A 170 -35.98 -14.34 14.84
N ASN A 171 -35.34 -15.43 15.25
CA ASN A 171 -35.48 -15.99 16.60
C ASN A 171 -34.95 -15.05 17.69
N LEU A 172 -33.88 -14.30 17.40
CA LEU A 172 -33.26 -13.36 18.33
C LEU A 172 -33.78 -11.92 18.18
N GLY A 173 -34.70 -11.66 17.25
CA GLY A 173 -35.26 -10.33 17.01
C GLY A 173 -34.21 -9.29 16.62
N LEU A 174 -33.15 -9.69 15.91
CA LEU A 174 -32.08 -8.79 15.50
C LEU A 174 -32.57 -7.80 14.43
N SER A 175 -32.30 -6.52 14.64
CA SER A 175 -32.60 -5.48 13.66
C SER A 175 -31.72 -5.61 12.40
N ASP A 176 -32.18 -5.09 11.27
CA ASP A 176 -31.37 -5.04 10.04
C ASP A 176 -30.06 -4.26 10.23
N SER A 177 -30.07 -3.24 11.11
CA SER A 177 -28.86 -2.49 11.48
C SER A 177 -27.85 -3.35 12.23
N ASN A 178 -28.32 -4.20 13.16
CA ASN A 178 -27.47 -5.17 13.86
C ASN A 178 -26.84 -6.17 12.89
N ILE A 179 -27.58 -6.61 11.87
CA ILE A 179 -27.06 -7.53 10.87
C ILE A 179 -26.03 -6.88 9.97
N ALA A 180 -26.27 -5.66 9.52
CA ALA A 180 -25.29 -4.92 8.73
C ALA A 180 -23.99 -4.71 9.53
N LEU A 181 -24.11 -4.39 10.82
CA LEU A 181 -22.99 -4.24 11.73
C LEU A 181 -22.23 -5.56 11.92
N PHE A 182 -22.95 -6.67 12.12
CA PHE A 182 -22.39 -8.01 12.26
C PHE A 182 -21.60 -8.42 11.02
N LYS A 183 -22.19 -8.29 9.82
CA LYS A 183 -21.54 -8.64 8.54
C LYS A 183 -20.28 -7.81 8.32
N LYS A 184 -20.37 -6.50 8.54
CA LYS A 184 -19.21 -5.59 8.41
C LYS A 184 -18.11 -5.92 9.41
N ALA A 185 -18.46 -6.33 10.63
CA ALA A 185 -17.51 -6.73 11.67
C ALA A 185 -16.88 -8.10 11.42
N LEU A 186 -17.63 -9.02 10.81
CA LEU A 186 -17.14 -10.31 10.36
C LEU A 186 -16.16 -10.14 9.20
N GLU A 187 -16.54 -9.39 8.16
CA GLU A 187 -15.68 -9.08 7.00
C GLU A 187 -14.40 -8.35 7.40
N GLY A 188 -14.46 -7.48 8.42
CA GLY A 188 -13.30 -6.78 8.94
C GLY A 188 -12.53 -7.51 10.06
N GLY A 189 -12.94 -8.72 10.46
CA GLY A 189 -12.26 -9.49 11.50
C GLY A 189 -12.29 -8.88 12.92
N TYR A 190 -13.19 -7.94 13.19
CA TYR A 190 -13.30 -7.23 14.47
C TYR A 190 -14.60 -7.55 15.23
N LEU A 191 -15.25 -8.67 14.90
CA LEU A 191 -16.51 -9.08 15.53
C LEU A 191 -16.44 -9.15 17.07
N GLY A 192 -15.29 -9.46 17.66
CA GLY A 192 -15.10 -9.45 19.13
C GLY A 192 -15.10 -8.06 19.77
N ASN A 193 -14.88 -7.00 18.98
CA ASN A 193 -14.73 -5.62 19.44
C ASN A 193 -16.01 -4.79 19.28
N VAL A 194 -17.01 -5.30 18.56
CA VAL A 194 -18.25 -4.59 18.24
C VAL A 194 -19.43 -5.49 18.57
N GLY A 195 -20.30 -5.07 19.49
CA GLY A 195 -21.53 -5.79 19.83
C GLY A 195 -22.76 -5.31 19.06
N PRO A 196 -23.92 -5.97 19.23
CA PRO A 196 -25.19 -5.53 18.65
C PRO A 196 -25.55 -4.12 19.14
N GLN A 197 -26.24 -3.34 18.30
CA GLN A 197 -26.82 -2.06 18.72
C GLN A 197 -27.98 -2.28 19.68
N VAL A 198 -27.93 -1.51 20.76
CA VAL A 198 -28.93 -1.36 21.81
C VAL A 198 -29.31 0.12 21.92
N THR A 199 -30.23 0.47 22.83
CA THR A 199 -30.77 1.83 22.98
C THR A 199 -29.71 2.93 23.14
N ASN A 200 -28.55 2.61 23.74
CA ASN A 200 -27.50 3.58 24.06
C ASN A 200 -26.19 3.38 23.28
N GLY A 201 -26.22 2.71 22.11
CA GLY A 201 -25.03 2.44 21.29
C GLY A 201 -24.82 0.96 21.04
N THR A 202 -23.58 0.51 20.85
CA THR A 202 -23.28 -0.94 20.72
C THR A 202 -23.07 -1.58 22.09
N GLU A 203 -23.49 -2.83 22.25
CA GLU A 203 -23.25 -3.60 23.46
C GLU A 203 -21.73 -3.84 23.65
N PHE A 204 -21.24 -3.62 24.87
CA PHE A 204 -19.83 -3.82 25.23
C PHE A 204 -19.56 -4.93 26.26
N SER A 205 -20.49 -5.86 26.48
CA SER A 205 -20.30 -6.98 27.41
C SER A 205 -19.21 -7.96 26.94
N SER A 206 -18.79 -8.92 27.76
CA SER A 206 -17.98 -10.06 27.27
C SER A 206 -18.80 -11.03 26.40
N ASN A 207 -20.12 -10.94 26.48
CA ASN A 207 -21.08 -11.86 25.87
C ASN A 207 -21.71 -11.25 24.61
N ARG A 208 -21.05 -10.28 23.97
CA ARG A 208 -21.55 -9.66 22.73
C ARG A 208 -21.69 -10.74 21.67
N TRP A 209 -22.83 -10.75 20.99
CA TRP A 209 -23.19 -11.77 20.00
C TRP A 209 -23.28 -13.20 20.55
N HIS A 210 -23.20 -13.43 21.88
CA HIS A 210 -23.21 -14.77 22.44
C HIS A 210 -24.48 -15.53 22.06
N ASP A 211 -25.66 -14.91 22.23
CA ASP A 211 -26.94 -15.53 21.85
C ASP A 211 -27.01 -15.87 20.36
N TYR A 212 -26.37 -15.05 19.52
CA TYR A 212 -26.28 -15.30 18.08
C TYR A 212 -25.31 -16.43 17.76
N ILE A 213 -24.13 -16.43 18.37
CA ILE A 213 -23.11 -17.48 18.24
C ILE A 213 -23.66 -18.81 18.76
N GLU A 214 -24.41 -18.80 19.85
CA GLU A 214 -25.10 -19.96 20.41
C GLU A 214 -26.23 -20.41 19.49
N CYS A 215 -27.03 -19.50 18.92
CA CYS A 215 -28.08 -19.87 17.98
C CYS A 215 -27.54 -20.53 16.70
N VAL A 216 -26.48 -19.96 16.11
CA VAL A 216 -25.85 -20.56 14.92
C VAL A 216 -24.99 -21.77 15.26
N GLY A 217 -24.50 -21.85 16.50
CA GLY A 217 -23.61 -22.89 17.01
C GLY A 217 -24.32 -24.07 17.70
N SER A 218 -25.61 -23.93 17.99
CA SER A 218 -26.37 -25.00 18.61
C SER A 218 -26.52 -26.11 17.59
N LYS A 219 -25.72 -27.18 17.78
CA LYS A 219 -26.02 -28.50 17.23
C LYS A 219 -27.50 -28.75 17.50
N ARG A 220 -28.33 -28.64 16.46
CA ARG A 220 -29.70 -29.17 16.54
C ARG A 220 -29.54 -30.63 16.97
N ILE A 221 -29.94 -30.90 18.21
CA ILE A 221 -30.17 -32.23 18.75
C ILE A 221 -31.23 -32.90 17.87
#